data_AF-A0A8S9S357-F1
#
_entry.id   AF-A0A8S9S357-F1
#
_cell.length_a   1.000
_cell.length_b   1.000
_cell.length_c   1.000
_cell.angle_alpha   90.00
_cell.angle_beta   90.00
_cell.angle_gamma   90.00
#
_symmetry.space_group_name_H-M   'P 1'
#
loop_
_entity.id
_entity.type
_entity.pdbx_description
1 polymer ?
#
loop_
_entity_poly.entity_id
_entity_poly.type
_entity_poly.pdbx_seq_one_letter_code
_entity_poly.pdbx_strand_id
1 'polypeptide(L)' 'MDQFLSSLHAEFTMLLSAMRSSLQLELTSMSFESDCHELVKLINGEEDWLWLQNGMN' A
#
# COMPACT_ATOMS: atom_id res chain seq x y z
N MET A 1 21.37 6.31 -11.30
CA MET A 1 20.73 5.35 -10.37
C MET A 1 19.29 5.79 -10.24
N ASP A 2 18.45 5.37 -11.19
CA ASP A 2 17.01 5.39 -11.00
C ASP A 2 16.62 3.93 -10.79
N GLN A 3 16.54 3.52 -9.53
CA GLN A 3 15.79 2.32 -9.21
C GLN A 3 14.34 2.68 -9.55
N PHE A 4 13.89 2.25 -10.72
CA PHE A 4 12.48 2.25 -11.08
C PHE A 4 11.73 1.62 -9.92
N LEU A 5 11.07 2.46 -9.11
CA LEU A 5 10.24 1.98 -8.03
C LEU A 5 9.20 1.08 -8.68
N SER A 6 8.97 -0.11 -8.12
CA SER A 6 7.94 -1.01 -8.63
C SER A 6 6.61 -0.27 -8.68
N SER A 7 5.73 -0.65 -9.61
CA SER A 7 4.37 -0.09 -9.69
C SER A 7 3.67 -0.13 -8.33
N LEU A 8 3.87 -1.22 -7.57
CA LEU A 8 3.38 -1.36 -6.20
C LEU A 8 3.91 -0.27 -5.25
N HIS A 9 5.20 0.08 -5.33
CA HIS A 9 5.77 1.12 -4.46
C HIS A 9 5.24 2.52 -4.82
N ALA A 10 5.01 2.80 -6.11
CA ALA A 10 4.39 4.04 -6.55
C ALA A 10 2.95 4.16 -6.02
N GLU A 11 2.15 3.10 -6.19
CA GLU A 11 0.76 3.04 -5.71
C GLU A 11 0.67 3.17 -4.19
N PHE A 12 1.52 2.47 -3.44
CA PHE A 12 1.58 2.58 -1.99
C PHE A 12 1.94 4.01 -1.54
N THR A 13 2.89 4.66 -2.23
CA THR A 13 3.28 6.05 -1.95
C THR A 13 2.14 7.02 -2.23
N MET A 14 1.40 6.83 -3.32
CA MET A 14 0.22 7.64 -3.63
C MET A 14 -0.86 7.49 -2.57
N LEU A 15 -1.15 6.27 -2.12
CA LEU A 15 -2.12 6.02 -1.07
C LEU A 15 -1.73 6.73 0.24
N LEU A 16 -0.48 6.61 0.68
CA LEU A 16 0.01 7.31 1.89
C LEU A 16 -0.12 8.83 1.76
N SER A 17 0.17 9.37 0.57
CA SER A 17 0.01 10.80 0.31
C SER A 17 -1.46 11.21 0.44
N ALA A 18 -2.38 10.47 -0.19
CA ALA A 18 -3.81 10.73 -0.11
C ALA A 18 -4.33 10.65 1.34
N MET A 19 -3.93 9.63 2.11
CA MET A 19 -4.26 9.50 3.54
C MET A 19 -3.73 10.68 4.36
N ARG A 20 -2.50 11.14 4.12
CA ARG A 20 -1.93 12.29 4.84
C ARG A 20 -2.67 13.58 4.53
N SER A 21 -2.96 13.86 3.26
CA SER A 21 -3.74 15.03 2.86
C SER A 21 -5.15 15.00 3.46
N SER A 22 -5.75 13.82 3.54
CA SER A 22 -7.05 13.61 4.18
C SER A 22 -7.05 14.02 5.66
N LEU A 23 -6.03 13.57 6.40
CA LEU A 23 -5.87 13.93 7.80
C LEU A 23 -5.61 15.42 8.01
N GLN A 24 -4.86 16.06 7.09
CA GLN A 24 -4.66 17.52 7.10
C GLN A 24 -5.95 18.31 6.91
N LEU A 25 -6.96 17.71 6.28
CA LEU A 25 -8.30 18.27 6.09
C LEU A 25 -9.28 17.82 7.18
N GLU A 26 -8.80 17.17 8.24
CA GLU A 26 -9.61 16.62 9.35
C GLU A 26 -10.63 15.53 8.90
N LEU A 27 -10.43 14.95 7.72
CA LEU A 27 -11.25 13.86 7.20
C LEU A 27 -10.75 12.53 7.78
N THR A 28 -11.50 12.00 8.76
CA THR A 28 -11.13 10.78 9.49
C THR A 28 -11.96 9.55 9.10
N SER A 29 -13.05 9.73 8.36
CA SER A 29 -13.93 8.66 7.89
C SER A 29 -14.01 8.68 6.36
N MET A 30 -13.12 7.93 5.70
CA MET A 30 -13.07 7.81 4.24
C MET A 30 -12.73 6.40 3.80
N SER A 31 -13.07 6.10 2.55
CA SER A 31 -12.65 4.88 1.84
C SER A 31 -11.73 5.29 0.70
N PHE A 32 -10.64 4.55 0.53
CA PHE A 32 -9.70 4.72 -0.57
C PHE A 32 -9.85 3.54 -1.54
N GLU A 33 -9.82 3.84 -2.83
CA GLU A 33 -9.94 2.85 -3.90
C GLU A 33 -8.66 2.85 -4.74
N SER A 34 -8.20 1.67 -5.14
CA SER A 34 -7.06 1.49 -6.04
C SER A 34 -7.36 0.31 -6.97
N ASP A 35 -6.98 0.44 -8.24
CA ASP A 35 -7.02 -0.64 -9.23
C ASP A 35 -5.77 -1.54 -9.16
N CYS A 36 -4.79 -1.19 -8.32
CA CYS A 36 -3.61 -2.01 -8.05
C CYS A 36 -3.99 -3.21 -7.17
N HIS A 37 -4.26 -4.34 -7.83
CA HIS A 37 -4.70 -5.57 -7.15
C HIS A 37 -3.72 -6.04 -6.06
N GLU A 38 -2.41 -5.99 -6.31
CA GLU A 38 -1.37 -6.36 -5.34
C GLU A 38 -1.44 -5.50 -4.07
N LEU A 39 -1.64 -4.18 -4.23
CA LEU A 39 -1.76 -3.25 -3.12
C LEU A 39 -3.00 -3.55 -2.26
N VAL A 40 -4.15 -3.78 -2.91
CA VAL A 40 -5.42 -4.08 -2.23
C VAL A 40 -5.29 -5.36 -1.41
N LYS A 41 -4.70 -6.42 -1.97
CA LYS A 41 -4.48 -7.67 -1.25
C LYS A 41 -3.57 -7.50 -0.04
N LEU A 42 -2.49 -6.73 -0.19
CA LEU A 42 -1.54 -6.45 0.90
C LEU A 42 -2.21 -5.71 2.05
N ILE A 43 -3.01 -4.68 1.75
CA ILE A 43 -3.70 -3.86 2.77
C ILE A 43 -4.80 -4.65 3.47
N ASN A 44 -5.58 -5.42 2.72
CA ASN A 44 -6.67 -6.22 3.27
C ASN A 44 -6.18 -7.44 4.06
N GLY A 45 -4.87 -7.70 4.08
CA GLY A 45 -4.29 -8.89 4.71
C GLY A 45 -4.73 -10.18 4.02
N GLU A 46 -5.05 -10.12 2.72
CA GLU A 46 -5.42 -11.27 1.90
C GLU A 46 -4.19 -12.09 1.46
N GLU A 47 -2.98 -11.62 1.77
CA GLU A 47 -1.75 -12.41 1.70
C GLU A 47 -1.38 -12.98 3.06
N ASP A 48 -1.29 -14.31 3.14
CA ASP A 48 -0.65 -15.02 4.25
C ASP A 48 0.83 -14.62 4.31
N TRP A 49 1.15 -13.56 5.04
CA TRP A 49 2.51 -13.05 5.25
C TRP A 49 3.50 -14.09 5.83
N LEU A 50 2.99 -15.25 6.26
CA LEU A 50 3.75 -16.39 6.78
C LEU A 50 4.84 -16.92 5.83
N TRP A 51 4.77 -16.62 4.53
CA TRP A 51 5.81 -17.03 3.58
C TRP A 51 7.06 -16.13 3.60
N LEU A 52 6.96 -14.89 4.09
CA LEU A 52 8.10 -13.98 4.23
C LEU A 52 9.00 -14.34 5.43
N GLN A 53 8.48 -15.06 6.43
CA GLN A 53 9.25 -15.45 7.61
C GLN A 53 10.00 -16.79 7.45
N ASN A 54 9.56 -17.67 6.53
CA ASN A 54 10.09 -19.03 6.39
C ASN A 54 11.06 -19.23 5.21
N GLY A 55 11.45 -18.17 4.50
CA GLY A 55 12.37 -18.20 3.35
C GLY A 55 13.84 -17.90 3.68
N MET A 56 14.23 -17.89 4.95
CA MET A 56 15.64 -17.81 5.39
C MET A 56 16.01 -19.10 6.15
N ASN A 57 16.18 -20.20 5.42
CA ASN A 57 16.99 -21.34 5.85
C ASN A 57 17.63 -22.02 4.64
#